data_AF-A0A1N6H509-F1
#
_entry.id   AF-A0A1N6H509-F1
#
_cell.length_a   1.000
_cell.length_b   1.000
_cell.length_c   1.000
_cell.angle_alpha   90.00
_cell.angle_beta   90.00
_cell.angle_gamma   90.00
#
_symmetry.space_group_name_H-M   'P 1'
#
loop_
_entity.id
_entity.type
_entity.pdbx_description
1 polymer ?
#
loop_
_entity_poly.entity_id
_entity_poly.type
_entity_poly.pdbx_seq_one_letter_code
_entity_poly.pdbx_strand_id
1 'polypeptide(L)'
;MNLKWGLSFLFFILGLSFLTFSCYQNRVYDWDMPGYLGSVYSWEFPDDAKKAQEKVYSDIEKEASKTEFNDILHYNHANEVFYADYKAFGEQLPYYKIKLGFNAAVYVLYKLGFTGPLSVLMVNIFSYFICGLLMFYILKLLFPKNYFIAPLLSLFVFWFPPVRDMAQNPTPDMFVFVFLMFFIISLLQKKSELLQFIFLLCCVLIRPDYVLFAMSYLFVVFVFKYFKENKQINYSLILQGFSIAVIYVAIIKYYNYPGWKDLFYDSFFYRRPIISAEKAEFTFQKYFDFLLFKLINFKKITLTSLILVGSTFYFSKDWWIRILSLLFFANIYIKFVFFPDSANLRFFLGFVLLLFIVLLYALSKKYNGFQLRKNA
;
A
#
# COMPACT_ATOMS: atom_id res chain seq x y z
N MET A 1 -3.38 -3.68 -33.85
CA MET A 1 -4.10 -4.14 -32.64
C MET A 1 -5.41 -4.81 -33.10
N ASN A 2 -5.76 -5.99 -32.59
CA ASN A 2 -7.04 -6.64 -32.93
C ASN A 2 -8.19 -5.66 -32.58
N LEU A 3 -9.09 -5.38 -33.53
CA LEU A 3 -10.20 -4.42 -33.36
C LEU A 3 -10.99 -4.67 -32.06
N LYS A 4 -11.19 -5.94 -31.68
CA LYS A 4 -11.88 -6.31 -30.44
C LYS A 4 -11.14 -5.86 -29.18
N TRP A 5 -9.80 -5.97 -29.16
CA TRP A 5 -8.99 -5.45 -28.06
C TRP A 5 -8.97 -3.92 -28.04
N GLY A 6 -9.04 -3.27 -29.20
CA GLY A 6 -9.15 -1.81 -29.29
C GLY A 6 -10.44 -1.29 -28.67
N LEU A 7 -11.58 -1.87 -29.04
CA LEU A 7 -12.88 -1.51 -28.48
C LEU A 7 -12.97 -1.81 -26.96
N SER A 8 -12.46 -2.98 -26.55
CA SER A 8 -12.36 -3.36 -25.13
C SER A 8 -11.54 -2.37 -24.31
N PHE A 9 -10.38 -1.97 -24.83
CA PHE A 9 -9.52 -0.99 -24.19
C PHE A 9 -10.14 0.40 -24.17
N LEU A 10 -10.84 0.81 -25.23
CA LEU A 10 -11.54 2.10 -25.27
C LEU A 10 -12.68 2.15 -24.24
N PHE A 11 -13.51 1.11 -24.15
CA PHE A 11 -14.54 1.00 -23.11
C PHE A 11 -13.91 1.08 -21.71
N PHE A 12 -12.83 0.33 -21.50
CA PHE A 12 -12.09 0.33 -20.25
C PHE A 12 -11.54 1.71 -19.89
N ILE A 13 -10.86 2.40 -20.81
CA ILE A 13 -10.20 3.67 -20.52
C ILE A 13 -11.21 4.78 -20.22
N LEU A 14 -12.36 4.77 -20.88
CA LEU A 14 -13.46 5.70 -20.59
C LEU A 14 -14.04 5.44 -19.19
N GLY A 15 -14.31 4.18 -18.86
CA GLY A 15 -14.80 3.79 -17.54
C GLY A 15 -13.80 4.11 -16.42
N LEU A 16 -12.51 3.80 -16.63
CA LEU A 16 -11.47 4.07 -15.65
C LEU A 16 -11.25 5.57 -15.46
N SER A 17 -11.26 6.36 -16.54
CA SER A 17 -11.18 7.82 -16.47
C SER A 17 -12.35 8.39 -15.66
N PHE A 18 -13.58 7.91 -15.89
CA PHE A 18 -14.74 8.30 -15.11
C PHE A 18 -14.58 7.97 -13.62
N LEU A 19 -14.16 6.75 -13.28
CA LEU A 19 -13.93 6.34 -11.89
C LEU A 19 -12.82 7.15 -11.22
N THR A 20 -11.74 7.44 -11.95
CA THR A 20 -10.61 8.24 -11.47
C THR A 20 -11.06 9.68 -11.20
N PHE A 21 -11.79 10.28 -12.14
CA PHE A 21 -12.38 11.60 -11.95
C PHE A 21 -13.35 11.62 -10.77
N SER A 22 -14.17 10.58 -10.60
CA SER A 22 -15.05 10.44 -9.44
C SER A 22 -14.26 10.38 -8.12
N CYS A 23 -13.13 9.66 -8.08
CA CYS A 23 -12.26 9.66 -6.89
C CYS A 23 -11.67 11.04 -6.63
N TYR A 24 -11.25 11.76 -7.67
CA TYR A 24 -10.75 13.13 -7.53
C TYR A 24 -11.81 14.10 -6.99
N GLN A 25 -13.06 14.01 -7.46
CA GLN A 25 -14.16 14.85 -6.97
C GLN A 25 -14.53 14.54 -5.52
N ASN A 26 -14.31 13.30 -5.07
CA ASN A 26 -14.60 12.83 -3.72
C ASN A 26 -13.31 12.61 -2.90
N ARG A 27 -12.26 13.40 -3.19
CA ARG A 27 -11.02 13.40 -2.41
C ARG A 27 -11.28 14.01 -1.03
N VAL A 28 -10.53 13.59 -0.03
CA VAL A 28 -10.69 14.04 1.36
C VAL A 28 -9.40 14.69 1.84
N TYR A 29 -9.50 15.86 2.45
CA TYR A 29 -8.40 16.45 3.19
C TYR A 29 -8.48 15.91 4.63
N ASP A 30 -7.60 14.95 4.97
CA ASP A 30 -7.64 14.26 6.27
C ASP A 30 -6.48 14.67 7.21
N TRP A 31 -6.53 14.14 8.43
CA TRP A 31 -5.58 14.42 9.52
C TRP A 31 -4.15 13.88 9.28
N ASP A 32 -3.93 12.98 8.31
CA ASP A 32 -2.60 12.50 7.92
C ASP A 32 -1.88 13.49 6.99
N MET A 33 -2.63 14.34 6.27
CA MET A 33 -2.08 15.29 5.30
C MET A 33 -1.00 16.23 5.87
N PRO A 34 -1.18 16.85 7.06
CA PRO A 34 -0.15 17.71 7.64
C PRO A 34 1.20 17.02 7.81
N GLY A 35 1.23 15.73 8.18
CA GLY A 35 2.47 14.98 8.36
C GLY A 35 3.25 14.79 7.06
N TYR A 36 2.54 14.51 5.95
CA TYR A 36 3.16 14.39 4.63
C TYR A 36 3.63 15.74 4.10
N LEU A 37 2.82 16.79 4.21
CA LEU A 37 3.22 18.14 3.80
C LEU A 37 4.39 18.66 4.62
N GLY A 38 4.39 18.45 5.94
CA GLY A 38 5.50 18.85 6.81
C GLY A 38 6.79 18.13 6.45
N SER A 39 6.71 16.87 6.02
CA SER A 39 7.88 16.14 5.52
C SER A 39 8.44 16.79 4.26
N VAL A 40 7.59 17.15 3.30
CA VAL A 40 7.97 17.78 2.04
C VAL A 40 8.47 19.22 2.24
N TYR A 41 7.77 20.03 3.03
CA TYR A 41 8.15 21.42 3.30
C TYR A 41 9.39 21.53 4.18
N SER A 42 9.70 20.52 4.99
CA SER A 42 11.00 20.46 5.68
C SER A 42 12.20 20.28 4.74
N TRP A 43 11.98 19.85 3.48
CA TRP A 43 13.03 19.88 2.45
C TRP A 43 13.19 21.26 1.82
N GLU A 44 12.11 22.05 1.75
CA GLU A 44 12.14 23.43 1.23
C GLU A 44 12.68 24.42 2.26
N PHE A 45 12.40 24.18 3.54
CA PHE A 45 12.80 25.04 4.66
C PHE A 45 13.55 24.22 5.72
N PRO A 46 14.75 23.69 5.40
CA PRO A 46 15.50 22.81 6.29
C PRO A 46 15.87 23.47 7.63
N ASP A 47 16.11 24.79 7.61
CA ASP A 47 16.55 25.55 8.78
C ASP A 47 15.40 26.28 9.50
N ASP A 48 14.16 26.16 9.02
CA ASP A 48 13.01 26.90 9.53
C ASP A 48 11.77 26.00 9.66
N ALA A 49 11.79 25.17 10.70
CA ALA A 49 10.71 24.24 11.01
C ALA A 49 9.37 24.96 11.29
N LYS A 50 9.44 26.19 11.83
CA LYS A 50 8.24 26.99 12.10
C LYS A 50 7.59 27.42 10.79
N LYS A 51 8.36 27.96 9.84
CA LYS A 51 7.86 28.31 8.51
C LYS A 51 7.32 27.10 7.75
N ALA A 52 7.97 25.94 7.89
CA ALA A 52 7.44 24.70 7.31
C ALA A 52 6.04 24.37 7.86
N GLN A 53 5.85 24.40 9.18
CA GLN A 53 4.55 24.15 9.82
C GLN A 53 3.50 25.22 9.44
N GLU A 54 3.83 26.51 9.52
CA GLU A 54 2.94 27.61 9.13
C GLU A 54 2.47 27.44 7.68
N LYS A 55 3.39 27.04 6.78
CA LYS A 55 3.04 26.77 5.38
C LYS A 55 2.13 25.55 5.21
N VAL A 56 2.34 24.48 5.98
CA VAL A 56 1.47 23.28 5.95
C VAL A 56 0.02 23.70 6.19
N TYR A 57 -0.25 24.36 7.31
CA TYR A 57 -1.62 24.69 7.68
C TYR A 57 -2.21 25.80 6.81
N SER A 58 -1.41 26.80 6.42
CA SER A 58 -1.87 27.86 5.50
C SER A 58 -2.27 27.32 4.12
N ASP A 59 -1.54 26.34 3.58
CA ASP A 59 -1.87 25.77 2.28
C ASP A 59 -3.09 24.83 2.36
N ILE A 60 -3.24 24.06 3.43
CA ILE A 60 -4.44 23.25 3.66
C ILE A 60 -5.67 24.16 3.79
N GLU A 61 -5.60 25.21 4.60
CA GLU A 61 -6.73 26.14 4.84
C GLU A 61 -7.25 26.80 3.55
N LYS A 62 -6.36 27.07 2.59
CA LYS A 62 -6.72 27.67 1.28
C LYS A 62 -7.48 26.71 0.37
N GLU A 63 -7.34 25.41 0.55
CA GLU A 63 -7.88 24.39 -0.36
C GLU A 63 -9.00 23.54 0.24
N ALA A 64 -8.86 23.18 1.51
CA ALA A 64 -9.84 22.38 2.21
C ALA A 64 -11.09 23.21 2.52
N SER A 65 -12.25 22.55 2.62
CA SER A 65 -13.42 23.22 3.17
C SER A 65 -13.19 23.58 4.64
N LYS A 66 -13.93 24.57 5.16
CA LYS A 66 -13.85 24.96 6.58
C LYS A 66 -14.11 23.76 7.51
N THR A 67 -15.02 22.87 7.12
CA THR A 67 -15.33 21.65 7.87
C THR A 67 -14.12 20.71 7.89
N GLU A 68 -13.55 20.39 6.73
CA GLU A 68 -12.37 19.51 6.66
C GLU A 68 -11.16 20.09 7.41
N PHE A 69 -10.92 21.40 7.29
CA PHE A 69 -9.84 22.04 8.02
C PHE A 69 -10.05 21.95 9.53
N ASN A 70 -11.27 22.22 10.02
CA ASN A 70 -11.61 22.05 11.43
C ASN A 70 -11.46 20.59 11.88
N ASP A 71 -11.87 19.62 11.06
CA ASP A 71 -11.72 18.20 11.37
C ASP A 71 -10.24 17.80 11.47
N ILE A 72 -9.36 18.38 10.66
CA ILE A 72 -7.90 18.17 10.74
C ILE A 72 -7.33 18.73 12.06
N LEU A 73 -7.75 19.93 12.45
CA LEU A 73 -7.25 20.60 13.65
C LEU A 73 -7.74 19.92 14.94
N HIS A 74 -9.02 19.52 14.96
CA HIS A 74 -9.70 19.01 16.15
C HIS A 74 -9.93 17.49 16.12
N TYR A 75 -9.22 16.76 15.26
CA TYR A 75 -9.32 15.29 15.18
C TYR A 75 -9.07 14.61 16.54
N ASN A 76 -8.10 15.14 17.29
CA ASN A 76 -7.81 14.79 18.68
C ASN A 76 -7.00 15.93 19.33
N HIS A 77 -6.78 15.84 20.65
CA HIS A 77 -6.04 16.85 21.39
C HIS A 77 -4.60 17.07 20.88
N ALA A 78 -3.92 16.02 20.42
CA ALA A 78 -2.56 16.14 19.89
C ALA A 78 -2.53 16.99 18.61
N ASN A 79 -3.51 16.85 17.72
CA ASN A 79 -3.63 17.65 16.50
C ASN A 79 -3.75 19.15 16.79
N GLU A 80 -4.48 19.54 17.85
CA GLU A 80 -4.60 20.93 18.27
C GLU A 80 -3.23 21.49 18.72
N VAL A 81 -2.46 20.69 19.46
CA VAL A 81 -1.12 21.05 19.90
C VAL A 81 -0.14 21.11 18.70
N PHE A 82 -0.26 20.19 17.74
CA PHE A 82 0.56 20.22 16.52
C PHE A 82 0.29 21.46 15.67
N TYR A 83 -0.90 22.02 15.72
CA TYR A 83 -1.21 23.29 15.06
C TYR A 83 -0.62 24.48 15.82
N ALA A 84 -0.74 24.48 17.15
CA ALA A 84 -0.29 25.59 18.00
C ALA A 84 1.24 25.66 18.19
N ASP A 85 1.94 24.52 18.18
CA ASP A 85 3.37 24.43 18.48
C ASP A 85 4.17 23.67 17.41
N TYR A 86 5.04 24.37 16.69
CA TYR A 86 5.90 23.80 15.65
C TYR A 86 6.87 22.74 16.16
N LYS A 87 7.24 22.78 17.45
CA LYS A 87 8.13 21.76 18.05
C LYS A 87 7.38 20.45 18.21
N ALA A 88 6.16 20.51 18.76
CA ALA A 88 5.29 19.35 18.88
C ALA A 88 4.97 18.72 17.50
N PHE A 89 4.67 19.56 16.50
CA PHE A 89 4.53 19.12 15.12
C PHE A 89 5.80 18.41 14.59
N GLY A 90 6.97 19.01 14.84
CA GLY A 90 8.27 18.49 14.44
C GLY A 90 8.57 17.10 15.00
N GLU A 91 8.16 16.81 16.23
CA GLU A 91 8.36 15.49 16.86
C GLU A 91 7.57 14.37 16.18
N GLN A 92 6.45 14.68 15.52
CA GLN A 92 5.63 13.69 14.83
C GLN A 92 6.09 13.40 13.41
N LEU A 93 6.81 14.33 12.78
CA LEU A 93 7.27 14.21 11.39
C LEU A 93 8.07 12.93 11.10
N PRO A 94 8.92 12.38 12.00
CA PRO A 94 9.59 11.10 11.78
C PRO A 94 8.65 9.95 11.38
N TYR A 95 7.40 9.91 11.84
CA TYR A 95 6.41 8.90 11.41
C TYR A 95 6.04 8.99 9.93
N TYR A 96 6.19 10.16 9.31
CA TYR A 96 5.86 10.44 7.92
C TYR A 96 7.11 10.50 7.04
N LYS A 97 8.22 11.05 7.54
CA LYS A 97 9.48 11.23 6.82
C LYS A 97 10.09 9.92 6.32
N ILE A 98 9.95 8.82 7.07
CA ILE A 98 10.46 7.50 6.69
C ILE A 98 9.85 6.94 5.38
N LYS A 99 8.72 7.48 4.93
CA LYS A 99 8.04 7.10 3.67
C LYS A 99 8.67 7.82 2.48
N LEU A 100 9.98 7.63 2.32
CA LEU A 100 10.84 8.33 1.37
C LEU A 100 10.28 8.37 -0.05
N GLY A 101 9.88 7.22 -0.57
CA GLY A 101 9.37 7.09 -1.94
C GLY A 101 8.08 7.87 -2.15
N PHE A 102 7.18 7.88 -1.15
CA PHE A 102 5.94 8.65 -1.22
C PHE A 102 6.24 10.16 -1.16
N ASN A 103 7.02 10.60 -0.17
CA ASN A 103 7.37 12.01 0.00
C ASN A 103 8.12 12.56 -1.22
N ALA A 104 8.99 11.76 -1.84
CA ALA A 104 9.66 12.12 -3.09
C ALA A 104 8.68 12.30 -4.25
N ALA A 105 7.69 11.42 -4.39
CA ALA A 105 6.65 11.56 -5.42
C ALA A 105 5.80 12.82 -5.21
N VAL A 106 5.41 13.10 -3.95
CA VAL A 106 4.68 14.33 -3.59
C VAL A 106 5.52 15.56 -3.93
N TYR A 107 6.81 15.55 -3.57
CA TYR A 107 7.72 16.66 -3.84
C TYR A 107 7.90 16.93 -5.35
N VAL A 108 8.00 15.88 -6.16
CA VAL A 108 8.07 16.02 -7.62
C VAL A 108 6.81 16.71 -8.15
N LEU A 109 5.62 16.29 -7.73
CA LEU A 109 4.37 16.95 -8.15
C LEU A 109 4.31 18.41 -7.67
N TYR A 110 4.74 18.67 -6.45
CA TYR A 110 4.83 20.03 -5.91
C TYR A 110 5.75 20.91 -6.76
N LYS A 111 6.92 20.41 -7.16
CA LYS A 111 7.86 21.12 -8.05
C LYS A 111 7.38 21.27 -9.48
N LEU A 112 6.46 20.42 -9.94
CA LEU A 112 5.79 20.57 -11.23
C LEU A 112 4.69 21.65 -11.22
N GLY A 113 4.42 22.28 -10.06
CA GLY A 113 3.51 23.42 -9.94
C GLY A 113 2.16 23.10 -9.30
N PHE A 114 1.94 21.86 -8.84
CA PHE A 114 0.80 21.58 -7.98
C PHE A 114 1.01 22.22 -6.61
N THR A 115 -0.07 22.62 -5.94
CA THR A 115 -0.01 23.03 -4.53
C THR A 115 0.36 21.84 -3.65
N GLY A 116 0.80 22.09 -2.41
CA GLY A 116 1.19 21.01 -1.49
C GLY A 116 0.08 19.99 -1.26
N PRO A 117 -1.08 20.40 -0.72
CA PRO A 117 -2.21 19.49 -0.47
C PRO A 117 -2.62 18.69 -1.72
N LEU A 118 -2.77 19.37 -2.86
CA LEU A 118 -3.11 18.73 -4.13
C LEU A 118 -2.04 17.74 -4.60
N SER A 119 -0.76 18.01 -4.37
CA SER A 119 0.33 17.09 -4.72
C SER A 119 0.19 15.75 -4.00
N VAL A 120 -0.17 15.77 -2.71
CA VAL A 120 -0.37 14.53 -1.92
C VAL A 120 -1.51 13.70 -2.52
N LEU A 121 -2.64 14.36 -2.80
CA LEU A 121 -3.83 13.70 -3.35
C LEU A 121 -3.57 13.21 -4.80
N MET A 122 -2.86 13.98 -5.61
CA MET A 122 -2.57 13.64 -7.01
C MET A 122 -1.68 12.42 -7.15
N VAL A 123 -0.72 12.20 -6.22
CA VAL A 123 0.03 10.93 -6.20
C VAL A 123 -0.93 9.75 -6.14
N ASN A 124 -1.98 9.81 -5.33
CA ASN A 124 -2.94 8.72 -5.17
C ASN A 124 -3.91 8.60 -6.33
N ILE A 125 -4.38 9.72 -6.90
CA ILE A 125 -5.25 9.73 -8.08
C ILE A 125 -4.52 9.16 -9.31
N PHE A 126 -3.27 9.57 -9.55
CA PHE A 126 -2.46 8.99 -10.64
C PHE A 126 -2.15 7.52 -10.38
N SER A 127 -1.83 7.16 -9.14
CA SER A 127 -1.63 5.75 -8.76
C SER A 127 -2.87 4.91 -8.99
N TYR A 128 -4.06 5.45 -8.72
CA TYR A 128 -5.31 4.75 -8.96
C TYR A 128 -5.53 4.47 -10.45
N PHE A 129 -5.32 5.47 -11.30
CA PHE A 129 -5.40 5.28 -12.74
C PHE A 129 -4.37 4.25 -13.24
N ILE A 130 -3.12 4.37 -12.83
CA ILE A 130 -2.05 3.43 -13.21
C ILE A 130 -2.37 2.02 -12.76
N CYS A 131 -2.78 1.82 -11.50
CA CYS A 131 -3.20 0.52 -10.98
C CYS A 131 -4.36 -0.07 -11.79
N GLY A 132 -5.31 0.75 -12.25
CA GLY A 132 -6.38 0.32 -13.14
C GLY A 132 -5.82 -0.24 -14.46
N LEU A 133 -4.93 0.50 -15.11
CA LEU A 133 -4.25 0.05 -16.33
C LEU A 133 -3.50 -1.27 -16.11
N LEU A 134 -2.78 -1.39 -14.99
CA LEU A 134 -2.05 -2.60 -14.63
C LEU A 134 -3.00 -3.78 -14.36
N MET A 135 -4.13 -3.56 -13.72
CA MET A 135 -5.13 -4.61 -13.50
C MET A 135 -5.72 -5.11 -14.81
N PHE A 136 -6.08 -4.19 -15.72
CA PHE A 136 -6.52 -4.55 -17.07
C PHE A 136 -5.44 -5.33 -17.83
N TYR A 137 -4.19 -4.90 -17.72
CA TYR A 137 -3.06 -5.62 -18.30
C TYR A 137 -2.92 -7.04 -17.74
N ILE A 138 -2.99 -7.21 -16.41
CA ILE A 138 -2.97 -8.53 -15.76
C ILE A 138 -4.12 -9.38 -16.29
N LEU A 139 -5.35 -8.88 -16.31
CA LEU A 139 -6.50 -9.65 -16.77
C LEU A 139 -6.42 -9.99 -18.26
N LYS A 140 -5.84 -9.13 -19.09
CA LYS A 140 -5.52 -9.43 -20.48
C LYS A 140 -4.48 -10.55 -20.60
N LEU A 141 -3.45 -10.58 -19.73
CA LEU A 141 -2.48 -11.69 -19.69
C LEU A 141 -3.14 -13.01 -19.27
N LEU A 142 -4.03 -12.95 -18.28
CA LEU A 142 -4.73 -14.13 -17.74
C LEU A 142 -5.79 -14.67 -18.71
N PHE A 143 -6.47 -13.79 -19.46
CA PHE A 143 -7.61 -14.12 -20.31
C PHE A 143 -7.47 -13.51 -21.73
N PRO A 144 -6.48 -13.94 -22.53
CA PRO A 144 -6.06 -13.26 -23.77
C PRO A 144 -7.09 -13.26 -24.91
N LYS A 145 -8.16 -14.05 -24.80
CA LYS A 145 -9.27 -14.12 -25.77
C LYS A 145 -10.59 -13.57 -25.23
N ASN A 146 -10.65 -13.15 -23.96
CA ASN A 146 -11.88 -12.64 -23.33
C ASN A 146 -11.86 -11.12 -23.25
N TYR A 147 -12.19 -10.50 -24.37
CA TYR A 147 -12.24 -9.04 -24.53
C TYR A 147 -13.29 -8.35 -23.64
N PHE A 148 -14.23 -9.09 -23.07
CA PHE A 148 -15.32 -8.55 -22.23
C PHE A 148 -15.02 -8.68 -20.73
N ILE A 149 -14.45 -9.80 -20.29
CA ILE A 149 -14.19 -10.07 -18.86
C ILE A 149 -13.08 -9.16 -18.34
N ALA A 150 -12.01 -8.96 -19.10
CA ALA A 150 -10.88 -8.15 -18.67
C ALA A 150 -11.27 -6.70 -18.32
N PRO A 151 -11.97 -5.93 -19.18
CA PRO A 151 -12.37 -4.57 -18.84
C PRO A 151 -13.42 -4.54 -17.71
N LEU A 152 -14.44 -5.41 -17.75
CA LEU A 152 -15.52 -5.40 -16.78
C LEU A 152 -15.03 -5.73 -15.37
N LEU A 153 -14.20 -6.76 -15.22
CA LEU A 153 -13.65 -7.15 -13.93
C LEU A 153 -12.64 -6.12 -13.40
N SER A 154 -11.84 -5.49 -14.28
CA SER A 154 -10.96 -4.38 -13.89
C SER A 154 -11.77 -3.22 -13.32
N LEU A 155 -12.80 -2.76 -14.04
CA LEU A 155 -13.66 -1.66 -13.60
C LEU A 155 -14.39 -2.02 -12.31
N PHE A 156 -14.88 -3.25 -12.18
CA PHE A 156 -15.55 -3.71 -10.97
C PHE A 156 -14.64 -3.66 -9.74
N VAL A 157 -13.40 -4.12 -9.85
CA VAL A 157 -12.42 -4.05 -8.75
C VAL A 157 -12.16 -2.60 -8.34
N PHE A 158 -12.00 -1.70 -9.31
CA PHE A 158 -11.68 -0.29 -9.03
C PHE A 158 -12.91 0.51 -8.57
N TRP A 159 -14.11 0.08 -8.93
CA TRP A 159 -15.35 0.64 -8.40
C TRP A 159 -15.57 0.30 -6.91
N PHE A 160 -14.93 -0.75 -6.41
CA PHE A 160 -15.13 -1.22 -5.03
C PHE A 160 -14.69 -0.17 -3.99
N PRO A 161 -15.51 0.14 -2.96
CA PRO A 161 -15.24 1.28 -2.07
C PRO A 161 -13.87 1.25 -1.38
N PRO A 162 -13.36 0.12 -0.85
CA PRO A 162 -12.01 0.07 -0.25
C PRO A 162 -10.87 0.45 -1.21
N VAL A 163 -10.99 0.18 -2.52
CA VAL A 163 -9.97 0.58 -3.51
C VAL A 163 -10.05 2.08 -3.77
N ARG A 164 -11.27 2.63 -3.81
CA ARG A 164 -11.49 4.06 -3.96
C ARG A 164 -11.00 4.84 -2.75
N ASP A 165 -11.23 4.32 -1.55
CA ASP A 165 -10.77 4.90 -0.28
C ASP A 165 -9.25 5.10 -0.25
N MET A 166 -8.47 4.15 -0.78
CA MET A 166 -7.01 4.30 -0.93
C MET A 166 -6.61 5.47 -1.84
N ALA A 167 -7.44 5.80 -2.84
CA ALA A 167 -7.18 6.88 -3.78
C ALA A 167 -7.66 8.26 -3.28
N GLN A 168 -8.73 8.26 -2.48
CA GLN A 168 -9.40 9.48 -2.00
C GLN A 168 -8.71 10.09 -0.78
N ASN A 169 -8.07 9.26 0.05
CA ASN A 169 -7.36 9.72 1.24
C ASN A 169 -5.88 9.97 0.95
N PRO A 170 -5.24 10.95 1.62
CA PRO A 170 -3.83 11.32 1.46
C PRO A 170 -2.87 10.33 2.14
N THR A 171 -2.89 9.06 1.72
CA THR A 171 -2.01 8.00 2.24
C THR A 171 -1.17 7.34 1.17
N PRO A 172 -0.02 6.71 1.48
CA PRO A 172 0.82 6.06 0.49
C PRO A 172 0.25 4.75 -0.08
N ASP A 173 -0.93 4.31 0.38
CA ASP A 173 -1.46 2.97 0.13
C ASP A 173 -1.70 2.70 -1.36
N MET A 174 -2.31 3.63 -2.09
CA MET A 174 -2.52 3.47 -3.53
C MET A 174 -1.22 3.48 -4.32
N PHE A 175 -0.23 4.26 -3.87
CA PHE A 175 1.06 4.34 -4.54
C PHE A 175 1.90 3.08 -4.35
N VAL A 176 1.93 2.50 -3.14
CA VAL A 176 2.55 1.18 -2.94
C VAL A 176 1.87 0.11 -3.79
N PHE A 177 0.54 0.19 -3.93
CA PHE A 177 -0.21 -0.79 -4.71
C PHE A 177 0.23 -0.82 -6.18
N VAL A 178 0.69 0.29 -6.76
CA VAL A 178 1.29 0.31 -8.12
C VAL A 178 2.48 -0.66 -8.20
N PHE A 179 3.37 -0.62 -7.22
CA PHE A 179 4.56 -1.46 -7.19
C PHE A 179 4.26 -2.92 -6.82
N LEU A 180 3.23 -3.16 -6.01
CA LEU A 180 2.71 -4.53 -5.81
C LEU A 180 2.14 -5.12 -7.11
N MET A 181 1.46 -4.30 -7.92
CA MET A 181 0.94 -4.71 -9.23
C MET A 181 2.07 -5.00 -10.22
N PHE A 182 3.10 -4.16 -10.26
CA PHE A 182 4.32 -4.46 -11.05
C PHE A 182 5.03 -5.72 -10.57
N PHE A 183 5.13 -5.92 -9.26
CA PHE A 183 5.71 -7.11 -8.66
C PHE A 183 4.97 -8.39 -9.07
N ILE A 184 3.63 -8.42 -8.99
CA ILE A 184 2.88 -9.61 -9.39
C ILE A 184 2.91 -9.83 -10.91
N ILE A 185 2.95 -8.77 -11.72
CA ILE A 185 3.18 -8.89 -13.18
C ILE A 185 4.53 -9.56 -13.45
N SER A 186 5.58 -9.13 -12.75
CA SER A 186 6.93 -9.67 -12.85
C SER A 186 6.96 -11.18 -12.51
N LEU A 187 6.25 -11.57 -11.46
CA LEU A 187 6.06 -12.98 -11.07
C LEU A 187 5.32 -13.79 -12.13
N LEU A 188 4.15 -13.31 -12.59
CA LEU A 188 3.31 -14.02 -13.55
C LEU A 188 4.00 -14.22 -14.91
N GLN A 189 4.81 -13.24 -15.32
CA GLN A 189 5.60 -13.29 -16.55
C GLN A 189 6.98 -13.94 -16.39
N LYS A 190 7.32 -14.42 -15.18
CA LYS A 190 8.62 -15.02 -14.86
C LYS A 190 9.80 -14.13 -15.27
N LYS A 191 9.69 -12.82 -15.00
CA LYS A 191 10.80 -11.86 -15.21
C LYS A 191 11.92 -12.12 -14.19
N SER A 192 13.06 -11.45 -14.38
CA SER A 192 14.25 -11.64 -13.55
C SER A 192 14.00 -11.33 -12.07
N GLU A 193 14.72 -12.06 -11.21
CA GLU A 193 14.71 -11.83 -9.75
C GLU A 193 15.11 -10.41 -9.38
N LEU A 194 16.08 -9.83 -10.10
CA LEU A 194 16.48 -8.44 -9.89
C LEU A 194 15.31 -7.47 -10.08
N LEU A 195 14.45 -7.69 -11.08
CA LEU A 195 13.30 -6.83 -11.32
C LEU A 195 12.25 -6.98 -10.20
N GLN A 196 12.02 -8.21 -9.72
CA GLN A 196 11.14 -8.46 -8.58
C GLN A 196 11.68 -7.77 -7.31
N PHE A 197 12.98 -7.85 -7.08
CA PHE A 197 13.68 -7.18 -5.99
C PHE A 197 13.54 -5.65 -6.06
N ILE A 198 13.72 -5.05 -7.24
CA ILE A 198 13.54 -3.59 -7.43
C ILE A 198 12.13 -3.18 -7.03
N PHE A 199 11.10 -3.91 -7.44
CA PHE A 199 9.72 -3.59 -7.05
C PHE A 199 9.48 -3.76 -5.54
N LEU A 200 10.05 -4.79 -4.91
CA LEU A 200 9.99 -4.94 -3.45
C LEU A 200 10.70 -3.79 -2.73
N LEU A 201 11.86 -3.37 -3.21
CA LEU A 201 12.60 -2.25 -2.66
C LEU A 201 11.77 -0.96 -2.77
N CYS A 202 11.13 -0.71 -3.91
CA CYS A 202 10.21 0.42 -4.06
C CYS A 202 9.05 0.36 -3.05
N CYS A 203 8.45 -0.82 -2.82
CA CYS A 203 7.42 -0.97 -1.78
C CYS A 203 7.94 -0.56 -0.40
N VAL A 204 9.17 -0.98 -0.02
CA VAL A 204 9.79 -0.62 1.27
C VAL A 204 10.07 0.88 1.36
N LEU A 205 10.58 1.50 0.29
CA LEU A 205 10.89 2.94 0.27
C LEU A 205 9.62 3.80 0.40
N ILE A 206 8.50 3.35 -0.18
CA ILE A 206 7.22 4.08 -0.10
C ILE A 206 6.54 3.81 1.24
N ARG A 207 6.55 2.57 1.71
CA ARG A 207 6.02 2.16 3.01
C ARG A 207 6.98 1.20 3.72
N PRO A 208 7.74 1.69 4.72
CA PRO A 208 8.74 0.87 5.41
C PRO A 208 8.20 -0.40 6.06
N ASP A 209 6.90 -0.48 6.40
CA ASP A 209 6.26 -1.70 6.91
C ASP A 209 6.28 -2.88 5.91
N TYR A 210 6.42 -2.60 4.61
CA TYR A 210 6.58 -3.64 3.58
C TYR A 210 7.93 -4.36 3.64
N VAL A 211 8.85 -3.96 4.52
CA VAL A 211 10.08 -4.73 4.79
C VAL A 211 9.75 -6.16 5.21
N LEU A 212 8.68 -6.36 5.98
CA LEU A 212 8.21 -7.67 6.41
C LEU A 212 7.75 -8.54 5.23
N PHE A 213 7.07 -7.92 4.27
CA PHE A 213 6.67 -8.60 3.05
C PHE A 213 7.86 -8.96 2.17
N ALA A 214 8.78 -8.03 1.96
CA ALA A 214 9.96 -8.28 1.15
C ALA A 214 10.83 -9.40 1.75
N MET A 215 11.06 -9.38 3.07
CA MET A 215 11.84 -10.40 3.75
C MET A 215 11.14 -11.77 3.75
N SER A 216 9.83 -11.81 4.01
CA SER A 216 9.08 -13.08 3.97
C SER A 216 9.03 -13.67 2.55
N TYR A 217 8.87 -12.83 1.52
CA TYR A 217 8.94 -13.29 0.13
C TYR A 217 10.33 -13.85 -0.22
N LEU A 218 11.41 -13.11 0.06
CA LEU A 218 12.77 -13.56 -0.23
C LEU A 218 13.10 -14.86 0.51
N PHE A 219 12.66 -15.00 1.76
CA PHE A 219 12.79 -16.23 2.53
C PHE A 219 12.04 -17.39 1.87
N VAL A 220 10.78 -17.20 1.47
CA VAL A 220 9.99 -18.25 0.81
C VAL A 220 10.61 -18.66 -0.54
N VAL A 221 11.09 -17.71 -1.34
CA VAL A 221 11.79 -18.01 -2.60
C VAL A 221 13.08 -18.78 -2.32
N PHE A 222 13.86 -18.35 -1.33
CA PHE A 222 15.09 -19.01 -0.93
C PHE A 222 14.84 -20.47 -0.54
N VAL A 223 13.87 -20.71 0.35
CA VAL A 223 13.48 -22.05 0.79
C VAL A 223 12.98 -22.89 -0.38
N PHE A 224 12.11 -22.33 -1.22
CA PHE A 224 11.55 -23.04 -2.38
C PHE A 224 12.64 -23.47 -3.37
N LYS A 225 13.59 -22.58 -3.69
CA LYS A 225 14.72 -22.90 -4.57
C LYS A 225 15.66 -23.91 -3.94
N TYR A 226 16.00 -23.75 -2.66
CA TYR A 226 16.87 -24.67 -1.95
C TYR A 226 16.36 -26.12 -2.02
N PHE A 227 15.06 -26.34 -1.80
CA PHE A 227 14.49 -27.68 -1.89
C PHE A 227 14.32 -28.20 -3.33
N LYS A 228 14.20 -27.32 -4.32
CA LYS A 228 14.01 -27.69 -5.72
C LYS A 228 15.33 -27.89 -6.50
N GLU A 229 16.37 -27.15 -6.15
CA GLU A 229 17.65 -27.04 -6.89
C GLU A 229 18.78 -27.75 -6.11
N ASN A 230 18.54 -28.99 -5.65
CA ASN A 230 19.53 -29.84 -4.98
C ASN A 230 20.27 -29.17 -3.80
N LYS A 231 19.56 -28.38 -2.97
CA LYS A 231 20.11 -27.75 -1.76
C LYS A 231 21.25 -26.76 -2.01
N GLN A 232 21.30 -26.14 -3.19
CA GLN A 232 22.25 -25.06 -3.46
C GLN A 232 21.80 -23.75 -2.81
N ILE A 233 22.74 -23.03 -2.19
CA ILE A 233 22.48 -21.74 -1.55
C ILE A 233 22.58 -20.63 -2.61
N ASN A 234 21.47 -19.89 -2.80
CA ASN A 234 21.46 -18.74 -3.68
C ASN A 234 21.87 -17.47 -2.92
N TYR A 235 23.15 -17.12 -3.00
CA TYR A 235 23.73 -15.93 -2.36
C TYR A 235 23.13 -14.60 -2.83
N SER A 236 22.56 -14.55 -4.05
CA SER A 236 21.90 -13.33 -4.56
C SER A 236 20.69 -12.95 -3.71
N LEU A 237 19.88 -13.93 -3.29
CA LEU A 237 18.72 -13.69 -2.42
C LEU A 237 19.13 -13.23 -1.02
N ILE A 238 20.25 -13.76 -0.50
CA ILE A 238 20.81 -13.33 0.79
C ILE A 238 21.28 -11.88 0.70
N LEU A 239 22.01 -11.53 -0.36
CA LEU A 239 22.49 -10.16 -0.59
C LEU A 239 21.32 -9.18 -0.74
N GLN A 240 20.26 -9.58 -1.46
CA GLN A 240 19.02 -8.80 -1.58
C GLN A 240 18.38 -8.56 -0.21
N GLY A 241 18.20 -9.61 0.60
CA GLY A 241 17.64 -9.49 1.95
C GLY A 241 18.49 -8.59 2.86
N PHE A 242 19.82 -8.76 2.83
CA PHE A 242 20.74 -7.91 3.57
C PHE A 242 20.66 -6.44 3.14
N SER A 243 20.62 -6.16 1.83
CA SER A 243 20.51 -4.80 1.31
C SER A 243 19.22 -4.10 1.76
N ILE A 244 18.08 -4.81 1.76
CA ILE A 244 16.80 -4.28 2.26
C ILE A 244 16.90 -3.95 3.75
N ALA A 245 17.49 -4.84 4.55
CA ALA A 245 17.67 -4.61 5.98
C ALA A 245 18.56 -3.39 6.25
N VAL A 246 19.67 -3.25 5.53
CA VAL A 246 20.58 -2.10 5.65
C VAL A 246 19.86 -0.80 5.28
N ILE A 247 19.13 -0.78 4.16
CA ILE A 247 18.38 0.41 3.72
C ILE A 247 17.31 0.77 4.75
N TYR A 248 16.54 -0.21 5.25
CA TYR A 248 15.52 0.00 6.26
C TYR A 248 16.09 0.61 7.55
N VAL A 249 17.19 0.04 8.06
CA VAL A 249 17.87 0.57 9.26
C VAL A 249 18.45 1.96 9.02
N ALA A 250 19.02 2.21 7.83
CA ALA A 250 19.54 3.52 7.47
C ALA A 250 18.44 4.59 7.47
N ILE A 251 17.27 4.30 6.90
CA ILE A 251 16.12 5.23 6.87
C ILE A 251 15.64 5.55 8.28
N ILE A 252 15.45 4.51 9.11
CA ILE A 252 14.98 4.67 10.50
C ILE A 252 15.94 5.52 11.32
N LYS A 253 17.25 5.25 11.21
CA LYS A 253 18.29 6.02 11.92
C LYS A 253 18.39 7.44 11.42
N TYR A 254 18.38 7.65 10.11
CA TYR A 254 18.52 8.99 9.52
C TYR A 254 17.38 9.94 9.93
N TYR A 255 16.15 9.44 10.00
CA TYR A 255 14.99 10.25 10.37
C TYR A 255 14.63 10.24 11.86
N ASN A 256 15.46 9.65 12.71
CA ASN A 256 15.20 9.52 14.16
C ASN A 256 13.81 8.94 14.44
N TYR A 257 13.43 7.89 13.73
CA TYR A 257 12.11 7.27 13.90
C TYR A 257 11.97 6.73 15.34
N PRO A 258 10.91 7.13 16.09
CA PRO A 258 10.76 6.80 17.52
C PRO A 258 10.75 5.30 17.81
N GLY A 259 10.30 4.49 16.85
CA GLY A 259 10.24 3.04 16.98
C GLY A 259 8.82 2.51 16.89
N TRP A 260 8.71 1.18 16.78
CA TRP A 260 7.40 0.52 16.65
C TRP A 260 6.54 0.66 17.91
N LYS A 261 7.14 0.63 19.10
CA LYS A 261 6.41 0.74 20.37
C LYS A 261 5.67 2.08 20.48
N ASP A 262 6.39 3.17 20.21
CA ASP A 262 5.85 4.52 20.19
C ASP A 262 4.76 4.67 19.11
N LEU A 263 5.03 4.21 17.88
CA LEU A 263 4.03 4.24 16.82
C LEU A 263 2.76 3.46 17.21
N PHE A 264 2.91 2.27 17.80
CA PHE A 264 1.78 1.44 18.22
C PHE A 264 0.95 2.14 19.30
N TYR A 265 1.62 2.67 20.33
CA TYR A 265 0.96 3.38 21.42
C TYR A 265 0.19 4.61 20.92
N ASP A 266 0.85 5.42 20.08
CA ASP A 266 0.29 6.65 19.50
C ASP A 266 -0.85 6.39 18.51
N SER A 267 -0.92 5.19 17.93
CA SER A 267 -2.00 4.84 16.99
C SER A 267 -3.22 4.21 17.66
N PHE A 268 -3.02 3.50 18.78
CA PHE A 268 -4.04 2.59 19.31
C PHE A 268 -4.46 2.85 20.76
N PHE A 269 -3.62 3.49 21.57
CA PHE A 269 -3.93 3.74 22.98
C PHE A 269 -4.13 5.22 23.25
N TYR A 270 -3.13 6.03 22.96
CA TYR A 270 -3.18 7.46 23.22
C TYR A 270 -2.21 8.20 22.31
N ARG A 271 -2.73 9.09 21.47
CA ARG A 271 -1.92 9.94 20.59
C ARG A 271 -1.27 11.02 21.43
N ARG A 272 0.02 10.87 21.76
CA ARG A 272 0.74 11.87 22.57
C ARG A 272 0.93 13.19 21.80
N PRO A 273 0.66 14.36 22.42
CA PRO A 273 0.97 15.67 21.85
C PRO A 273 2.46 15.96 21.69
N ILE A 274 3.29 15.42 22.59
CA ILE A 274 4.75 15.55 22.56
C ILE A 274 5.32 14.17 22.87
N ILE A 275 6.05 13.57 21.92
CA ILE A 275 6.57 12.19 22.03
C ILE A 275 7.65 12.13 23.11
N SER A 276 8.47 13.17 23.20
CA SER A 276 9.58 13.26 24.15
C SER A 276 9.13 13.46 25.61
N ALA A 277 7.92 13.97 25.83
CA ALA A 277 7.42 14.32 27.15
C ALA A 277 6.93 13.11 27.96
N GLU A 278 6.41 12.09 27.29
CA GLU A 278 5.83 10.90 27.93
C GLU A 278 6.29 9.63 27.21
N LYS A 279 6.70 8.60 27.96
CA LYS A 279 7.12 7.33 27.37
C LYS A 279 5.92 6.49 26.93
N ALA A 280 6.04 5.82 25.78
CA ALA A 280 5.07 4.82 25.34
C ALA A 280 5.14 3.58 26.23
N GLU A 281 4.26 3.50 27.23
CA GLU A 281 4.22 2.38 28.18
C GLU A 281 2.96 1.53 28.02
N PHE A 282 3.17 0.26 27.66
CA PHE A 282 2.16 -0.79 27.69
C PHE A 282 2.83 -2.13 27.93
N THR A 283 2.13 -3.04 28.61
CA THR A 283 2.61 -4.40 28.89
C THR A 283 2.33 -5.32 27.70
N PHE A 284 3.04 -6.44 27.64
CA PHE A 284 2.76 -7.49 26.65
C PHE A 284 1.31 -8.00 26.74
N GLN A 285 0.78 -8.12 27.97
CA GLN A 285 -0.61 -8.49 28.20
C GLN A 285 -1.59 -7.51 27.54
N LYS A 286 -1.42 -6.20 27.78
CA LYS A 286 -2.25 -5.16 27.17
C LYS A 286 -2.18 -5.18 25.64
N TYR A 287 -1.00 -5.44 25.07
CA TYR A 287 -0.82 -5.63 23.63
C TYR A 287 -1.59 -6.84 23.11
N PHE A 288 -1.46 -7.99 23.77
CA PHE A 288 -2.09 -9.23 23.35
C PHE A 288 -3.62 -9.16 23.46
N ASP A 289 -4.15 -8.60 24.55
CA ASP A 289 -5.58 -8.37 24.75
C ASP A 289 -6.15 -7.46 23.65
N PHE A 290 -5.42 -6.40 23.29
CA PHE A 290 -5.81 -5.52 22.19
C PHE A 290 -5.82 -6.23 20.84
N LEU A 291 -4.82 -7.06 20.56
CA LEU A 291 -4.74 -7.85 19.33
C LEU A 291 -5.92 -8.82 19.22
N LEU A 292 -6.25 -9.54 20.30
CA LEU A 292 -7.42 -10.44 20.34
C LEU A 292 -8.73 -9.68 20.13
N PHE A 293 -8.89 -8.53 20.78
CA PHE A 293 -10.07 -7.68 20.59
C PHE A 293 -10.23 -7.24 19.13
N LYS A 294 -9.12 -6.81 18.48
CA LYS A 294 -9.14 -6.40 17.07
C LYS A 294 -9.37 -7.58 16.11
N LEU A 295 -8.96 -8.79 16.48
CA LEU A 295 -9.15 -9.98 15.65
C LEU A 295 -10.63 -10.29 15.41
N ILE A 296 -11.51 -10.02 16.39
CA ILE A 296 -12.97 -10.20 16.25
C ILE A 296 -13.53 -9.36 15.10
N ASN A 297 -13.02 -8.14 14.94
CA ASN A 297 -13.42 -7.21 13.88
C ASN A 297 -12.75 -7.53 12.53
N PHE A 298 -11.72 -8.38 12.54
CA PHE A 298 -10.97 -8.81 11.35
C PHE A 298 -11.63 -9.97 10.57
N LYS A 299 -12.81 -10.42 11.02
CA LYS A 299 -13.54 -11.58 10.45
C LYS A 299 -13.80 -11.47 8.94
N LYS A 300 -14.11 -10.28 8.41
CA LYS A 300 -14.39 -10.08 6.98
C LYS A 300 -13.16 -10.36 6.13
N ILE A 301 -12.03 -9.75 6.48
CA ILE A 301 -10.75 -9.96 5.77
C ILE A 301 -10.31 -11.42 5.89
N THR A 302 -10.41 -11.99 7.09
CA THR A 302 -10.09 -13.40 7.35
C THR A 302 -10.90 -14.34 6.45
N LEU A 303 -12.24 -14.20 6.45
CA LEU A 303 -13.13 -15.05 5.66
C LEU A 303 -12.86 -14.91 4.16
N THR A 304 -12.77 -13.69 3.64
CA THR A 304 -12.44 -13.45 2.23
C THR A 304 -11.11 -14.08 1.85
N SER A 305 -10.07 -13.89 2.68
CA SER A 305 -8.74 -14.41 2.39
C SER A 305 -8.69 -15.94 2.45
N LEU A 306 -9.40 -16.58 3.39
CA LEU A 306 -9.55 -18.03 3.47
C LEU A 306 -10.28 -18.60 2.25
N ILE A 307 -11.36 -17.96 1.79
CA ILE A 307 -12.07 -18.37 0.57
C ILE A 307 -11.14 -18.29 -0.64
N LEU A 308 -10.34 -17.22 -0.77
CA LEU A 308 -9.40 -17.05 -1.88
C LEU A 308 -8.30 -18.12 -1.85
N VAL A 309 -7.72 -18.41 -0.68
CA VAL A 309 -6.70 -19.46 -0.51
C VAL A 309 -7.29 -20.85 -0.79
N GLY A 310 -8.41 -21.19 -0.16
CA GLY A 310 -9.08 -22.47 -0.33
C GLY A 310 -9.48 -22.72 -1.79
N SER A 311 -10.03 -21.70 -2.45
CA SER A 311 -10.32 -21.75 -3.89
C SER A 311 -9.05 -21.95 -4.72
N THR A 312 -7.97 -21.25 -4.40
CA THR A 312 -6.68 -21.42 -5.11
C THR A 312 -6.17 -22.86 -4.99
N PHE A 313 -6.26 -23.46 -3.79
CA PHE A 313 -5.88 -24.86 -3.56
C PHE A 313 -6.77 -25.85 -4.31
N TYR A 314 -8.07 -25.57 -4.38
CA TYR A 314 -9.04 -26.36 -5.13
C TYR A 314 -8.79 -26.30 -6.65
N PHE A 315 -8.44 -25.13 -7.19
CA PHE A 315 -8.26 -24.95 -8.63
C PHE A 315 -6.84 -25.22 -9.15
N SER A 316 -5.81 -25.03 -8.34
CA SER A 316 -4.41 -25.22 -8.74
C SER A 316 -3.78 -26.44 -8.06
N LYS A 317 -3.07 -27.27 -8.84
CA LYS A 317 -2.14 -28.30 -8.33
C LYS A 317 -0.68 -27.84 -8.32
N ASP A 318 -0.39 -26.64 -8.84
CA ASP A 318 0.96 -26.08 -8.91
C ASP A 318 1.39 -25.63 -7.50
N TRP A 319 2.44 -26.28 -6.97
CA TRP A 319 2.98 -26.00 -5.65
C TRP A 319 3.42 -24.55 -5.48
N TRP A 320 3.99 -23.93 -6.52
CA TRP A 320 4.44 -22.54 -6.43
C TRP A 320 3.26 -21.57 -6.27
N ILE A 321 2.16 -21.81 -7.00
CA ILE A 321 0.93 -21.00 -6.88
C ILE A 321 0.34 -21.12 -5.47
N ARG A 322 0.32 -22.33 -4.90
CA ARG A 322 -0.16 -22.58 -3.53
C ARG A 322 0.73 -21.92 -2.47
N ILE A 323 2.05 -21.98 -2.66
CA ILE A 323 3.00 -21.31 -1.76
C ILE A 323 2.83 -19.79 -1.83
N LEU A 324 2.67 -19.23 -3.03
CA LEU A 324 2.40 -17.80 -3.19
C LEU A 324 1.10 -17.36 -2.53
N SER A 325 0.01 -18.14 -2.65
CA SER A 325 -1.24 -17.81 -1.97
C SER A 325 -1.09 -17.89 -0.44
N LEU A 326 -0.40 -18.89 0.08
CA LEU A 326 -0.09 -18.95 1.52
C LEU A 326 0.79 -17.78 1.99
N LEU A 327 1.77 -17.36 1.18
CA LEU A 327 2.64 -16.22 1.51
C LEU A 327 1.82 -14.93 1.62
N PHE A 328 0.95 -14.63 0.65
CA PHE A 328 0.13 -13.41 0.70
C PHE A 328 -0.88 -13.47 1.85
N PHE A 329 -1.46 -14.64 2.11
CA PHE A 329 -2.32 -14.86 3.27
C PHE A 329 -1.58 -14.63 4.59
N ALA A 330 -0.39 -15.22 4.76
CA ALA A 330 0.44 -15.03 5.94
C ALA A 330 0.80 -13.55 6.15
N ASN A 331 1.08 -12.81 5.07
CA ASN A 331 1.43 -11.39 5.15
C ASN A 331 0.27 -10.49 5.60
N ILE A 332 -0.98 -10.89 5.37
CA ILE A 332 -2.15 -10.21 5.97
C ILE A 332 -2.05 -10.27 7.50
N TYR A 333 -1.71 -11.44 8.06
CA TYR A 333 -1.60 -11.62 9.51
C TYR A 333 -0.31 -11.04 10.08
N ILE A 334 0.81 -11.15 9.37
CA ILE A 334 2.06 -10.46 9.78
C ILE A 334 1.76 -8.97 9.92
N LYS A 335 1.15 -8.35 8.90
CA LYS A 335 0.79 -6.93 8.98
C LYS A 335 -0.20 -6.64 10.12
N PHE A 336 -1.19 -7.51 10.33
CA PHE A 336 -2.17 -7.36 11.41
C PHE A 336 -1.51 -7.39 12.80
N VAL A 337 -0.53 -8.26 13.02
CA VAL A 337 0.19 -8.36 14.31
C VAL A 337 0.94 -7.06 14.62
N PHE A 338 1.57 -6.44 13.62
CA PHE A 338 2.32 -5.19 13.81
C PHE A 338 1.43 -3.94 13.83
N PHE A 339 0.29 -3.97 13.13
CA PHE A 339 -0.65 -2.86 13.02
C PHE A 339 -2.11 -3.37 12.97
N PRO A 340 -2.71 -3.70 14.12
CA PRO A 340 -4.03 -4.34 14.23
C PRO A 340 -5.20 -3.35 14.02
N ASP A 341 -5.19 -2.63 12.90
CA ASP A 341 -6.28 -1.75 12.50
C ASP A 341 -7.36 -2.51 11.72
N SER A 342 -8.24 -3.17 12.46
CA SER A 342 -9.32 -3.99 11.89
C SER A 342 -10.41 -3.20 11.16
N ALA A 343 -10.53 -1.89 11.39
CA ALA A 343 -11.58 -1.06 10.81
C ALA A 343 -11.21 -0.56 9.41
N ASN A 344 -9.93 -0.22 9.22
CA ASN A 344 -9.43 0.33 7.97
C ASN A 344 -8.96 -0.78 7.02
N LEU A 345 -9.89 -1.25 6.18
CA LEU A 345 -9.65 -2.30 5.18
C LEU A 345 -8.49 -1.96 4.22
N ARG A 346 -8.20 -0.67 4.00
CA ARG A 346 -7.15 -0.17 3.11
C ARG A 346 -5.77 -0.78 3.39
N PHE A 347 -5.44 -1.05 4.65
CA PHE A 347 -4.12 -1.57 5.02
C PHE A 347 -3.84 -3.00 4.52
N PHE A 348 -4.88 -3.80 4.32
CA PHE A 348 -4.79 -5.22 3.95
C PHE A 348 -5.20 -5.49 2.51
N LEU A 349 -5.87 -4.52 1.87
CA LEU A 349 -6.47 -4.68 0.55
C LEU A 349 -5.44 -5.06 -0.52
N GLY A 350 -4.21 -4.52 -0.44
CA GLY A 350 -3.13 -4.90 -1.36
C GLY A 350 -2.88 -6.41 -1.39
N PHE A 351 -2.74 -7.05 -0.23
CA PHE A 351 -2.53 -8.50 -0.15
C PHE A 351 -3.78 -9.31 -0.54
N VAL A 352 -4.97 -8.82 -0.20
CA VAL A 352 -6.24 -9.46 -0.62
C VAL A 352 -6.37 -9.44 -2.15
N LEU A 353 -6.00 -8.33 -2.81
CA LEU A 353 -6.00 -8.23 -4.26
C LEU A 353 -4.92 -9.11 -4.90
N LEU A 354 -3.74 -9.25 -4.28
CA LEU A 354 -2.73 -10.21 -4.72
C LEU A 354 -3.24 -11.66 -4.63
N LEU A 355 -3.93 -12.04 -3.55
CA LEU A 355 -4.59 -13.34 -3.42
C LEU A 355 -5.64 -13.55 -4.52
N PHE A 356 -6.44 -12.53 -4.80
CA PHE A 356 -7.43 -12.56 -5.87
C PHE A 356 -6.78 -12.78 -7.24
N ILE A 357 -5.69 -12.08 -7.55
CA ILE A 357 -4.93 -12.25 -8.81
C ILE A 357 -4.35 -13.67 -8.92
N VAL A 358 -3.82 -14.23 -7.82
CA VAL A 358 -3.32 -15.61 -7.80
C VAL A 358 -4.44 -16.63 -8.04
N LEU A 359 -5.61 -16.42 -7.45
CA LEU A 359 -6.80 -17.24 -7.73
C LEU A 359 -7.19 -17.16 -9.21
N LEU A 360 -7.24 -15.96 -9.78
CA LEU A 360 -7.56 -15.78 -11.20
C LEU A 360 -6.53 -16.47 -12.11
N TYR A 361 -5.25 -16.46 -11.74
CA TYR A 361 -4.20 -17.20 -12.45
C TYR A 361 -4.38 -18.72 -12.33
N ALA A 362 -4.77 -19.23 -11.16
CA ALA A 362 -5.11 -20.64 -10.98
C ALA A 362 -6.30 -21.05 -11.87
N LEU A 363 -7.36 -20.23 -11.91
CA LEU A 363 -8.52 -20.44 -12.77
C LEU A 363 -8.17 -20.39 -14.25
N SER A 364 -7.33 -19.43 -14.67
CA SER A 364 -6.92 -19.32 -16.07
C SER A 364 -6.14 -20.54 -16.52
N LYS A 365 -5.25 -21.11 -15.68
CA LYS A 365 -4.58 -22.38 -15.98
C LYS A 365 -5.55 -23.55 -16.09
N LYS A 366 -6.52 -23.69 -15.17
CA LYS A 366 -7.46 -24.83 -15.16
C LYS A 366 -8.41 -24.83 -16.35
N TYR A 367 -8.94 -23.66 -16.72
CA TYR A 367 -9.96 -23.52 -17.77
C TYR A 367 -9.40 -22.97 -19.09
N ASN A 368 -8.09 -23.09 -19.31
CA ASN A 368 -7.41 -22.60 -20.52
C ASN A 368 -7.78 -21.14 -20.87
N GLY A 369 -7.84 -20.28 -19.86
CA GLY A 369 -8.26 -18.87 -19.98
C GLY A 369 -9.76 -18.69 -20.20
N PHE A 370 -10.61 -19.53 -19.59
CA PHE A 370 -12.06 -19.60 -19.83
C PHE A 370 -12.41 -19.73 -21.31
N GLN A 371 -11.64 -20.54 -22.04
CA GLN A 371 -12.05 -20.94 -23.38
C GLN A 371 -13.17 -21.96 -23.23
N LEU A 372 -14.38 -21.60 -23.64
CA LEU A 372 -15.43 -22.57 -23.95
C LEU A 372 -14.90 -23.45 -25.08
N ARG A 373 -14.26 -24.58 -24.76
CA ARG A 373 -14.14 -25.67 -25.73
C ARG A 373 -15.57 -26.16 -25.95
N LYS A 374 -16.07 -26.04 -27.18
CA LYS A 374 -17.04 -27.02 -27.68
C LYS A 374 -16.32 -28.36 -27.51
N ASN A 375 -16.70 -29.13 -26.50
CA ASN A 375 -16.48 -30.56 -26.55
C ASN A 375 -17.35 -31.02 -27.72
N ALA A 376 -16.70 -31.34 -28.84
CA ALA A 376 -17.28 -32.14 -29.89
C ALA A 376 -17.24 -33.60 -29.45
#